data_AF-A0A968G1F2-F1
#
_entry.id   AF-A0A968G1F2-F1
#
_cell.length_a   1.000
_cell.length_b   1.000
_cell.length_c   1.000
_cell.angle_alpha   90.00
_cell.angle_beta   90.00
_cell.angle_gamma   90.00
#
_symmetry.space_group_name_H-M   'P 1'
#
loop_
_entity.id
_entity.type
_entity.pdbx_description
1 polymer ?
#
loop_
_entity_poly.entity_id
_entity_poly.type
_entity_poly.pdbx_seq_one_letter_code
_entity_poly.pdbx_strand_id
1 'polypeptide(L)'
;TALVFQNFYGSSQTEASRAPFTDLFRESAQHNYFALRRAANTRNFYQQQIAFYRFDEDGLEISCKNIELKEFGKGLINRERSSLYTLAEKTLFGPDRMLGDDCLIIRKVCSDFPDEILYEEKYQQFQKISARIQSQFVEKT
;
A
#
# COMPACT_ATOMS: atom_id res chain seq x y z
N THR A 1 -1.47 7.51 5.50
CA THR A 1 -2.86 7.43 5.01
C THR A 1 -3.09 8.18 3.72
N ALA A 2 -2.59 9.42 3.53
CA ALA A 2 -2.77 10.20 2.30
C ALA A 2 -2.40 9.45 1.00
N LEU A 3 -1.30 8.68 1.00
CA LEU A 3 -0.88 7.85 -0.14
C LEU A 3 -1.88 6.76 -0.53
N VAL A 4 -2.50 6.09 0.45
CA VAL A 4 -3.54 5.09 0.21
C VAL A 4 -4.76 5.77 -0.41
N PHE A 5 -5.15 6.93 0.12
CA PHE A 5 -6.28 7.69 -0.37
C PHE A 5 -6.11 8.17 -1.82
N GLN A 6 -4.95 8.77 -2.12
CA GLN A 6 -4.64 9.30 -3.45
C GLN A 6 -4.61 8.21 -4.54
N ASN A 7 -4.09 7.02 -4.20
CA ASN A 7 -3.86 5.96 -5.19
C ASN A 7 -5.07 5.01 -5.35
N PHE A 8 -5.83 4.78 -4.29
CA PHE A 8 -7.00 3.90 -4.32
C PHE A 8 -8.28 4.65 -4.72
N TYR A 9 -8.48 5.87 -4.21
CA TYR A 9 -9.77 6.55 -4.28
C TYR A 9 -9.78 7.81 -5.16
N GLY A 10 -8.64 8.19 -5.76
CA GLY A 10 -8.58 9.27 -6.76
C GLY A 10 -8.87 10.68 -6.22
N SER A 11 -8.99 10.86 -4.90
CA SER A 11 -9.18 12.18 -4.30
C SER A 11 -7.83 12.83 -4.00
N SER A 12 -7.41 13.71 -4.89
CA SER A 12 -6.53 14.81 -4.53
C SER A 12 -7.24 15.62 -3.44
N GLN A 13 -6.57 15.93 -2.34
CA GLN A 13 -7.06 16.69 -1.18
C GLN A 13 -7.39 18.17 -1.50
N THR A 14 -7.99 18.47 -2.65
CA THR A 14 -8.28 19.85 -3.04
C THR A 14 -9.69 20.29 -2.66
N GLU A 15 -10.59 19.37 -2.31
CA GLU A 15 -11.94 19.75 -1.87
C GLU A 15 -12.20 19.29 -0.44
N ALA A 16 -11.86 20.20 0.48
CA ALA A 16 -12.38 20.27 1.83
C ALA A 16 -13.90 20.51 1.79
N SER A 17 -14.64 19.49 1.42
CA SER A 17 -16.09 19.42 1.53
C SER A 17 -16.40 18.00 1.98
N ARG A 18 -16.94 17.87 3.20
CA ARG A 18 -17.41 16.62 3.83
C ARG A 18 -17.77 15.55 2.79
N ALA A 19 -16.84 14.66 2.50
CA ALA A 19 -17.17 13.44 1.78
C ALA A 19 -17.51 12.42 2.87
N PRO A 20 -18.79 12.10 3.14
CA PRO A 20 -19.21 11.10 4.13
C PRO A 20 -18.54 9.73 3.93
N PHE A 21 -17.98 9.49 2.74
CA PHE A 21 -17.19 8.31 2.44
C PHE A 21 -15.77 8.35 3.03
N THR A 22 -15.16 9.51 3.26
CA THR A 22 -13.80 9.62 3.82
C THR A 22 -13.69 9.03 5.23
N ASP A 23 -14.71 9.26 6.06
CA ASP A 23 -14.79 8.69 7.41
C ASP A 23 -15.07 7.19 7.34
N LEU A 24 -15.98 6.75 6.46
CA LEU A 24 -16.24 5.34 6.18
C LEU A 24 -14.99 4.60 5.62
N PHE A 25 -14.16 5.28 4.83
CA PHE A 25 -12.90 4.76 4.32
C PHE A 25 -11.81 4.72 5.40
N ARG A 26 -11.78 5.74 6.28
CA ARG A 26 -10.89 5.78 7.44
C ARG A 26 -11.20 4.65 8.42
N GLU A 27 -12.49 4.40 8.65
CA GLU A 27 -13.03 3.34 9.51
C GLU A 27 -12.80 1.96 8.89
N SER A 28 -13.12 1.77 7.60
CA SER A 28 -12.82 0.51 6.92
C SER A 28 -11.32 0.18 6.94
N ALA A 29 -10.44 1.19 6.77
CA ALA A 29 -8.99 0.99 6.84
C ALA A 29 -8.46 0.59 8.22
N GLN A 30 -9.21 0.74 9.32
CA GLN A 30 -8.78 0.30 10.65
C GLN A 30 -8.76 -1.22 10.80
N HIS A 31 -9.61 -1.93 10.04
CA HIS A 31 -9.73 -3.39 10.10
C HIS A 31 -9.06 -4.11 8.92
N ASN A 32 -8.45 -3.37 7.99
CA ASN A 32 -7.82 -3.96 6.82
C ASN A 32 -6.29 -3.95 6.93
N TYR A 33 -5.70 -4.93 6.25
CA TYR A 33 -4.30 -4.92 5.90
C TYR A 33 -4.15 -4.47 4.45
N PHE A 34 -3.04 -3.81 4.15
CA PHE A 34 -2.69 -3.40 2.81
C PHE A 34 -1.34 -3.97 2.46
N ALA A 35 -1.13 -4.34 1.19
CA ALA A 35 0.19 -4.75 0.72
C ALA A 35 0.54 -4.02 -0.58
N LEU A 36 1.79 -3.59 -0.68
CA LEU A 36 2.39 -3.10 -1.92
C LEU A 36 3.47 -4.08 -2.35
N ARG A 37 3.43 -4.51 -3.61
CA ARG A 37 4.52 -5.29 -4.23
C ARG A 37 4.60 -5.01 -5.72
N ARG A 38 5.63 -5.50 -6.39
CA ARG A 38 5.66 -5.55 -7.85
C ARG A 38 4.40 -6.25 -8.37
N ALA A 39 3.77 -5.70 -9.40
CA ALA A 39 2.65 -6.36 -10.07
C ALA A 39 3.09 -7.69 -10.70
N ALA A 40 2.19 -8.68 -10.73
CA ALA A 40 2.50 -9.98 -11.31
C ALA A 40 2.89 -9.85 -12.79
N ASN A 41 3.88 -10.61 -13.24
CA ASN A 41 4.35 -10.66 -14.63
C ASN A 41 4.88 -9.32 -15.21
N THR A 42 5.28 -8.35 -14.38
CA THR A 42 5.79 -7.05 -14.85
C THR A 42 7.30 -6.85 -14.71
N ARG A 43 8.07 -7.91 -14.38
CA ARG A 43 9.53 -7.82 -14.15
C ARG A 43 10.31 -7.19 -15.32
N ASN A 44 9.89 -7.45 -16.55
CA ASN A 44 10.57 -6.96 -17.76
C ASN A 44 9.87 -5.76 -18.42
N PHE A 45 8.90 -5.14 -17.74
CA PHE A 45 8.19 -4.01 -18.31
C PHE A 45 9.09 -2.77 -18.26
N TYR A 46 9.12 -2.02 -19.35
CA TYR A 46 9.82 -0.73 -19.41
C TYR A 46 9.31 0.25 -18.34
N GLN A 47 7.98 0.25 -18.11
CA GLN A 47 7.35 1.00 -17.04
C GLN A 47 7.00 0.05 -15.89
N GLN A 48 7.71 0.20 -14.76
CA GLN A 48 7.46 -0.58 -13.55
C GLN A 48 6.03 -0.34 -13.03
N GLN A 49 5.42 -1.40 -12.48
CA GLN A 49 4.06 -1.36 -11.93
C GLN A 49 4.04 -1.97 -10.53
N ILE A 50 3.36 -1.28 -9.61
CA ILE A 50 3.09 -1.77 -8.25
C ILE A 50 1.64 -2.27 -8.20
N ALA A 51 1.45 -3.46 -7.65
CA ALA A 51 0.15 -3.95 -7.22
C ALA A 51 -0.12 -3.50 -5.79
N PHE A 52 -1.27 -2.87 -5.59
CA PHE A 52 -1.79 -2.45 -4.30
C PHE A 52 -2.93 -3.38 -3.92
N TYR A 53 -2.73 -4.19 -2.88
CA TYR A 53 -3.71 -5.11 -2.33
C TYR A 53 -4.37 -4.57 -1.07
N ARG A 54 -5.62 -4.96 -0.86
CA ARG A 54 -6.39 -4.79 0.38
C ARG A 54 -6.83 -6.16 0.86
N PHE A 55 -6.63 -6.43 2.14
CA PHE A 55 -7.03 -7.65 2.82
C PHE A 55 -7.92 -7.34 4.02
N ASP A 56 -8.81 -8.25 4.38
CA ASP A 56 -9.57 -8.18 5.62
C ASP A 56 -8.70 -8.51 6.85
N GLU A 57 -9.34 -8.57 8.03
CA GLU A 57 -8.67 -8.87 9.30
C GLU A 57 -8.16 -10.31 9.42
N ASP A 58 -8.70 -11.22 8.60
CA ASP A 58 -8.27 -12.60 8.49
C ASP A 58 -7.15 -12.80 7.46
N GLY A 59 -6.80 -11.76 6.70
CA GLY A 59 -5.78 -11.80 5.66
C GLY A 59 -6.28 -12.36 4.33
N LEU A 60 -7.58 -12.35 4.06
CA LEU A 60 -8.16 -12.71 2.76
C LEU A 60 -8.19 -11.48 1.84
N GLU A 61 -7.82 -11.66 0.57
CA GLU A 61 -7.82 -10.57 -0.40
C GLU A 61 -9.26 -10.06 -0.64
N ILE A 62 -9.46 -8.76 -0.40
CA ILE A 62 -10.69 -8.05 -0.74
C ILE A 62 -10.57 -7.45 -2.15
N SER A 63 -9.43 -6.84 -2.47
CA SER A 63 -9.20 -6.21 -3.77
C SER A 63 -7.73 -5.98 -4.10
N CYS A 64 -7.45 -5.85 -5.39
CA CYS A 64 -6.13 -5.52 -5.93
C CYS A 64 -6.24 -4.50 -7.07
N LYS A 65 -5.29 -3.55 -7.13
CA LYS A 65 -5.17 -2.57 -8.21
C LYS A 65 -3.72 -2.39 -8.63
N ASN A 66 -3.46 -2.49 -9.93
CA ASN A 66 -2.14 -2.18 -10.50
C ASN A 66 -2.01 -0.68 -10.78
N ILE A 67 -0.86 -0.12 -10.45
CA ILE A 67 -0.53 1.30 -10.56
C ILE A 67 0.82 1.44 -11.25
N GLU A 68 0.88 2.25 -12.30
CA GLU A 68 2.15 2.62 -12.93
C GLU A 68 3.02 3.43 -11.97
N LEU A 69 4.26 2.99 -11.79
CA LEU A 69 5.22 3.64 -10.90
C LEU A 69 5.97 4.76 -11.63
N LYS A 70 5.38 5.95 -11.69
CA LYS A 70 5.99 7.13 -12.31
C LYS A 70 6.91 7.84 -11.32
N GLU A 71 8.12 8.18 -11.75
CA GLU A 71 9.07 8.91 -10.90
C GLU A 71 8.62 10.34 -10.59
N PHE A 72 7.97 11.01 -11.55
CA PHE A 72 7.50 12.38 -11.42
C PHE A 72 5.98 12.47 -11.54
N GLY A 73 5.37 13.42 -10.82
CA GLY A 73 3.95 13.75 -10.92
C GLY A 73 3.58 14.44 -12.24
N LYS A 74 2.27 14.62 -12.48
CA LYS A 74 1.72 15.17 -13.76
C LYS A 74 1.90 16.70 -13.97
N GLY A 75 2.74 17.38 -13.19
CA GLY A 75 2.94 18.84 -13.31
C GLY A 75 4.04 19.23 -14.31
N LEU A 76 3.70 20.07 -15.29
CA LEU A 76 4.65 20.60 -16.30
C LEU A 76 5.65 21.62 -15.74
N ILE A 77 5.37 22.23 -14.58
CA ILE A 77 6.12 23.41 -14.09
C ILE A 77 6.97 23.08 -12.85
N ASN A 78 6.59 22.09 -12.04
CA ASN A 78 7.41 21.56 -10.95
C ASN A 78 7.38 20.03 -11.04
N ARG A 79 8.51 19.43 -11.46
CA ARG A 79 8.70 17.97 -11.45
C ARG A 79 8.93 17.49 -10.01
N GLU A 80 7.89 17.60 -9.18
CA GLU A 80 7.91 16.99 -7.87
C GLU A 80 7.93 15.46 -8.01
N ARG A 81 8.80 14.84 -7.22
CA ARG A 81 8.94 13.39 -7.20
C ARG A 81 7.67 12.77 -6.63
N SER A 82 7.18 11.72 -7.31
CA SER A 82 6.01 10.98 -6.86
C SER A 82 6.23 10.43 -5.45
N SER A 83 5.28 10.67 -4.55
CA SER A 83 5.33 10.14 -3.19
C SER A 83 5.28 8.61 -3.17
N LEU A 84 4.56 7.98 -4.12
CA LEU A 84 4.54 6.52 -4.27
C LEU A 84 5.90 5.99 -4.75
N TYR A 85 6.54 6.69 -5.70
CA TYR A 85 7.88 6.35 -6.15
C TYR A 85 8.89 6.47 -5.00
N THR A 86 8.81 7.55 -4.23
CA THR A 86 9.69 7.78 -3.07
C THR A 86 9.50 6.71 -1.99
N LEU A 87 8.27 6.26 -1.76
CA LEU A 87 7.99 5.15 -0.87
C LEU A 87 8.61 3.84 -1.40
N ALA A 88 8.37 3.52 -2.67
CA ALA A 88 8.90 2.32 -3.30
C ALA A 88 10.43 2.29 -3.29
N GLU A 89 11.09 3.41 -3.59
CA GLU A 89 12.55 3.53 -3.54
C GLU A 89 13.11 3.24 -2.15
N LYS A 90 12.41 3.66 -1.09
CA LYS A 90 12.86 3.45 0.30
C LYS A 90 12.54 2.07 0.87
N THR A 91 11.69 1.28 0.20
CA THR A 91 11.10 0.07 0.82
C THR A 91 11.08 -1.17 -0.07
N LEU A 92 10.88 -1.01 -1.38
CA LEU A 92 10.64 -2.11 -2.33
C LEU A 92 11.69 -2.22 -3.43
N PHE A 93 12.54 -1.20 -3.60
CA PHE A 93 13.58 -1.22 -4.62
C PHE A 93 14.76 -2.06 -4.16
N GLY A 94 15.23 -2.92 -5.05
CA GLY A 94 16.50 -3.62 -4.91
C GLY A 94 17.71 -2.71 -5.19
N PRO A 95 18.93 -3.26 -5.08
CA PRO A 95 20.17 -2.53 -5.34
C PRO A 95 20.27 -1.93 -6.76
N ASP A 96 19.55 -2.50 -7.72
CA ASP A 96 19.45 -2.07 -9.12
C ASP A 96 18.41 -0.96 -9.35
N ARG A 97 17.76 -0.47 -8.29
CA ARG A 97 16.65 0.49 -8.31
C ARG A 97 15.40 -0.02 -9.05
N MET A 98 15.22 -1.34 -9.12
CA MET A 98 14.01 -1.98 -9.64
C MET A 98 13.19 -2.61 -8.52
N LEU A 99 11.89 -2.74 -8.73
CA LEU A 99 10.99 -3.45 -7.83
C LEU A 99 11.39 -4.92 -7.76
N GLY A 100 11.71 -5.37 -6.55
CA GLY A 100 11.96 -6.78 -6.26
C GLY A 100 10.68 -7.61 -6.14
N ASP A 101 10.81 -8.79 -5.53
CA ASP A 101 9.67 -9.65 -5.21
C ASP A 101 9.13 -9.41 -3.80
N ASP A 102 9.81 -8.58 -3.01
CA ASP A 102 9.42 -8.20 -1.66
C ASP A 102 8.07 -7.48 -1.65
N CYS A 103 7.40 -7.56 -0.50
CA CYS A 103 6.15 -6.85 -0.25
C CYS A 103 6.23 -5.98 1.00
N LEU A 104 5.64 -4.79 0.92
CA LEU A 104 5.44 -3.90 2.06
C LEU A 104 4.02 -4.10 2.59
N ILE A 105 3.89 -4.68 3.77
CA ILE A 105 2.60 -4.87 4.45
C ILE A 105 2.38 -3.70 5.42
N ILE A 106 1.20 -3.09 5.33
CA ILE A 106 0.82 -1.89 6.08
C ILE A 106 -0.47 -2.21 6.83
N ARG A 107 -0.45 -2.01 8.15
CA ARG A 107 -1.64 -1.99 8.99
C ARG A 107 -1.82 -0.61 9.58
N LYS A 108 -3.04 -0.08 9.48
CA LYS A 108 -3.37 1.18 10.17
C LYS A 108 -3.56 0.89 11.67
N VAL A 109 -2.88 1.65 12.51
CA VAL A 109 -3.10 1.61 13.96
C VAL A 109 -4.19 2.63 14.34
N CYS A 110 -4.92 2.34 15.42
CA CYS A 110 -5.85 3.28 16.02
C CYS A 110 -5.11 4.57 16.40
N SER A 111 -5.65 5.74 16.04
CA SER A 111 -5.01 7.02 16.38
C SER A 111 -5.13 7.37 17.85
N ASP A 112 -6.17 6.85 18.50
CA ASP A 112 -6.45 7.16 19.92
C ASP A 112 -5.56 6.32 20.83
N PHE A 113 -5.11 5.16 20.33
CA PHE A 113 -4.20 4.24 21.03
C PHE A 113 -3.11 3.72 20.07
N PRO A 114 -2.16 4.59 19.65
CA PRO A 114 -1.12 4.21 18.70
C PRO A 114 -0.16 3.16 19.26
N ASP A 115 -0.02 3.10 20.58
CA ASP A 115 0.90 2.18 21.26
C ASP A 115 0.35 0.74 21.33
N GLU A 116 -0.92 0.51 20.99
CA GLU A 116 -1.51 -0.84 20.95
C GLU A 116 -0.75 -1.79 20.04
N ILE A 117 -0.11 -1.28 18.99
CA ILE A 117 0.69 -2.12 18.08
C ILE A 117 1.91 -2.74 18.78
N LEU A 118 2.37 -2.14 19.89
CA LEU A 118 3.49 -2.64 20.69
C LEU A 118 3.05 -3.73 21.66
N TYR A 119 1.75 -3.95 21.84
CA TYR A 119 1.26 -5.03 22.68
C TYR A 119 1.53 -6.37 22.00
N GLU A 120 2.08 -7.31 22.76
CA GLU A 120 2.51 -8.62 22.28
C GLU A 120 1.40 -9.32 21.48
N GLU A 121 0.16 -9.30 21.98
CA GLU A 121 -1.00 -9.90 21.34
C GLU A 121 -1.27 -9.30 19.94
N LYS A 122 -1.20 -7.97 19.82
CA LYS A 122 -1.42 -7.25 18.56
C LYS A 122 -0.26 -7.47 17.59
N TYR A 123 0.96 -7.57 18.11
CA TYR A 123 2.15 -7.88 17.32
C TYR A 123 2.10 -9.31 16.78
N GLN A 124 1.77 -10.30 17.62
CA GLN A 124 1.59 -11.69 17.20
C GLN A 124 0.47 -11.84 16.16
N GLN A 125 -0.66 -11.15 16.36
CA GLN A 125 -1.74 -11.11 15.38
C GLN A 125 -1.24 -10.54 14.05
N PHE A 126 -0.53 -9.41 14.08
CA PHE A 126 0.03 -8.80 12.87
C PHE A 126 0.99 -9.76 12.14
N GLN A 127 1.87 -10.45 12.85
CA GLN A 127 2.78 -11.44 12.25
C GLN A 127 2.03 -12.60 11.60
N LYS A 128 1.03 -13.17 12.30
CA LYS A 128 0.20 -14.27 11.77
C LYS A 128 -0.50 -13.88 10.47
N ILE A 129 -1.14 -12.71 10.44
CA ILE A 129 -1.84 -12.24 9.25
C ILE A 129 -0.86 -11.89 8.14
N SER A 130 0.28 -11.28 8.46
CA SER A 130 1.32 -10.97 7.48
C SER A 130 1.86 -12.22 6.80
N ALA A 131 2.13 -13.29 7.55
CA ALA A 131 2.56 -14.57 6.99
C ALA A 131 1.50 -15.18 6.06
N ARG A 132 0.22 -15.08 6.43
CA ARG A 132 -0.90 -15.54 5.58
C ARG A 132 -1.00 -14.72 4.29
N ILE A 133 -0.84 -13.40 4.34
CA ILE A 133 -0.80 -12.53 3.16
C ILE A 133 0.38 -12.91 2.26
N GLN A 134 1.58 -13.06 2.83
CA GLN A 134 2.77 -13.44 2.08
C GLN A 134 2.64 -14.81 1.40
N SER A 135 1.96 -15.77 2.02
CA SER A 135 1.76 -17.09 1.43
C SER A 135 0.93 -17.05 0.13
N GLN A 136 0.09 -16.02 -0.06
CA GLN A 136 -0.70 -15.83 -1.28
C GLN A 136 0.13 -15.29 -2.45
N PHE A 137 1.34 -14.82 -2.17
CA PHE A 137 2.22 -14.16 -3.14
C PHE A 137 3.30 -15.07 -3.72
N VAL A 138 3.39 -16.32 -3.26
CA VAL A 138 4.31 -17.32 -3.80
C VAL A 138 3.90 -17.61 -5.24
N GLU A 139 4.69 -17.11 -6.20
CA GLU A 139 4.51 -17.44 -7.62
C GLU A 139 4.65 -18.96 -7.75
N LYS A 140 3.61 -19.64 -8.25
CA LYS A 140 3.74 -21.04 -8.68
C LYS A 140 4.62 -21.03 -9.92
N THR A 141 5.90 -21.36 -9.74
CA THR A 141 6.85 -21.60 -10.82
C THR A 141 6.37 -22.69 -11.77
#